data_AF-A0A2D6L6V1-F1
#
_entry.id   AF-A0A2D6L6V1-F1
#
_cell.length_a   1.000
_cell.length_b   1.000
_cell.length_c   1.000
_cell.angle_alpha   90.00
_cell.angle_beta   90.00
_cell.angle_gamma   90.00
#
_symmetry.space_group_name_H-M   'P 1'
#
loop_
_entity.id
_entity.type
_entity.pdbx_description
1 polymer ?
#
loop_
_entity_poly.entity_id
_entity_poly.type
_entity_poly.pdbx_seq_one_letter_code
_entity_poly.pdbx_strand_id
1 'polypeptide(L)'
;WDYNLKIAQHTIDLGFDEINFDYVRFPSDGNLATARFALNGKKKSEVMYDFFMYMYEHLKDEPAFISYDVFGLTMDNTDFDLNIGQRAVDILPYSDFVSPMIYPSHYPSGYAGFENPAANPYGVIKATMTAGQQHMTTSTVAAYRPWLQAFNIGAVYDAQKIRDQIRAVEEQPKNAGWLLWNARNVYSNKGLELAE
;
A
#
# COMPACT_ATOMS: atom_id res chain seq x y z
N TRP A 1 -8.91 -11.37 15.83
CA TRP A 1 -7.93 -11.54 14.74
C TRP A 1 -6.91 -12.66 14.99
N ASP A 2 -7.06 -13.42 16.08
CA ASP A 2 -6.21 -14.56 16.48
C ASP A 2 -5.91 -15.57 15.36
N TYR A 3 -6.88 -15.87 14.48
CA TYR A 3 -6.67 -16.76 13.34
C TYR A 3 -5.56 -16.25 12.38
N ASN A 4 -5.62 -14.98 11.99
CA ASN A 4 -4.61 -14.38 11.10
C ASN A 4 -3.25 -14.26 11.80
N LEU A 5 -3.25 -13.96 13.11
CA LEU A 5 -2.04 -13.93 13.92
C LEU A 5 -1.32 -15.29 13.92
N LYS A 6 -2.06 -16.38 14.14
CA LYS A 6 -1.51 -17.74 14.12
C LYS A 6 -0.93 -18.13 12.76
N ILE A 7 -1.55 -17.69 11.67
CA ILE A 7 -1.00 -17.89 10.31
C ILE A 7 0.31 -17.11 10.16
N ALA A 8 0.34 -15.85 10.59
CA ALA A 8 1.54 -15.02 10.52
C ALA A 8 2.69 -15.66 11.30
N GLN A 9 2.47 -16.02 12.58
CA GLN A 9 3.46 -16.68 13.42
C GLN A 9 3.95 -17.99 12.82
N HIS A 10 3.03 -18.83 12.32
CA HIS A 10 3.43 -20.07 11.66
C HIS A 10 4.28 -19.81 10.40
N THR A 11 3.99 -18.75 9.65
CA THR A 11 4.77 -18.38 8.46
C THR A 11 6.16 -17.89 8.86
N ILE A 12 6.27 -17.14 9.95
CA ILE A 12 7.56 -16.72 10.53
C ILE A 12 8.37 -17.95 10.99
N ASP A 13 7.74 -18.92 11.66
CA ASP A 13 8.38 -20.17 12.09
C ASP A 13 8.92 -21.00 10.91
N LEU A 14 8.32 -20.86 9.71
CA LEU A 14 8.80 -21.48 8.48
C LEU A 14 10.02 -20.77 7.88
N GLY A 15 10.43 -19.63 8.43
CA GLY A 15 11.64 -18.89 8.06
C GLY A 15 11.42 -17.75 7.07
N PHE A 16 10.18 -17.29 6.87
CA PHE A 16 9.93 -16.06 6.13
C PHE A 16 10.35 -14.84 6.96
N ASP A 17 11.09 -13.93 6.33
CA ASP A 17 11.64 -12.72 6.96
C ASP A 17 10.68 -11.52 6.92
N GLU A 18 9.54 -11.67 6.25
CA GLU A 18 8.50 -10.65 6.19
C GLU A 18 7.10 -11.28 6.10
N ILE A 19 6.15 -10.72 6.86
CA ILE A 19 4.71 -10.92 6.66
C ILE A 19 4.11 -9.65 6.07
N ASN A 20 3.80 -9.71 4.77
CA ASN A 20 3.05 -8.68 4.06
C ASN A 20 1.56 -9.04 4.06
N PHE A 21 0.75 -8.24 4.78
CA PHE A 21 -0.69 -8.40 4.80
C PHE A 21 -1.32 -7.65 3.63
N ASP A 22 -1.74 -8.40 2.61
CA ASP A 22 -2.42 -7.86 1.44
C ASP A 22 -3.91 -7.59 1.71
N TYR A 23 -4.45 -6.54 1.09
CA TYR A 23 -5.86 -6.17 1.10
C TYR A 23 -6.52 -6.16 2.49
N VAL A 24 -5.84 -5.61 3.50
CA VAL A 24 -6.43 -5.49 4.84
C VAL A 24 -7.46 -4.35 4.86
N ARG A 25 -8.71 -4.70 4.57
CA ARG A 25 -9.80 -3.73 4.41
C ARG A 25 -11.18 -4.36 4.57
N PHE A 26 -12.19 -3.51 4.73
CA PHE A 26 -13.57 -3.89 4.51
C PHE A 26 -13.88 -4.03 3.00
N PRO A 27 -14.83 -4.91 2.62
CA PRO A 27 -15.24 -5.08 1.23
C PRO A 27 -15.73 -3.77 0.59
N SER A 28 -15.26 -3.49 -0.63
CA SER A 28 -15.72 -2.40 -1.51
C SER A 28 -16.57 -2.90 -2.67
N ASP A 29 -16.51 -4.20 -2.96
CA ASP A 29 -17.07 -4.80 -4.18
C ASP A 29 -18.02 -5.95 -3.82
N GLY A 30 -18.87 -6.33 -4.77
CA GLY A 30 -19.88 -7.37 -4.60
C GLY A 30 -21.17 -6.87 -3.95
N ASN A 31 -21.99 -7.79 -3.42
CA ASN A 31 -23.30 -7.45 -2.85
C ASN A 31 -23.19 -6.95 -1.40
N LEU A 32 -22.69 -5.72 -1.23
CA LEU A 32 -22.47 -5.10 0.08
C LEU A 32 -23.75 -4.95 0.93
N ALA A 33 -24.93 -4.90 0.30
CA ALA A 33 -26.21 -4.81 1.02
C ALA A 33 -26.48 -6.04 1.91
N THR A 34 -25.89 -7.18 1.56
CA THR A 34 -25.99 -8.43 2.34
C THR A 34 -24.87 -8.60 3.36
N ALA A 35 -23.80 -7.82 3.26
CA ALA A 35 -22.70 -7.89 4.21
C ALA A 35 -23.17 -7.43 5.60
N ARG A 36 -22.68 -8.10 6.65
CA ARG A 36 -22.95 -7.76 8.05
C ARG A 36 -21.62 -7.66 8.76
N PHE A 37 -21.40 -6.50 9.38
CA PHE A 37 -20.18 -6.22 10.12
C PHE A 37 -20.52 -5.99 11.59
N ALA A 38 -19.87 -6.75 12.47
CA ALA A 38 -19.98 -6.56 13.91
C ALA A 38 -19.07 -5.39 14.33
N LEU A 39 -19.48 -4.16 14.02
CA LEU A 39 -18.69 -2.96 14.31
C LEU A 39 -18.74 -2.54 15.78
N ASN A 40 -19.74 -3.01 16.55
CA ASN A 40 -19.88 -2.72 17.98
C ASN A 40 -19.79 -1.21 18.32
N GLY A 41 -20.39 -0.36 17.49
CA GLY A 41 -20.41 1.09 17.67
C GLY A 41 -19.18 1.83 17.13
N LYS A 42 -18.17 1.12 16.61
CA LYS A 42 -16.98 1.71 15.99
C LYS A 42 -17.18 2.04 14.51
N LYS A 43 -16.41 2.98 14.00
CA LYS A 43 -16.18 3.18 12.56
C LYS A 43 -15.32 2.06 12.02
N LYS A 44 -15.39 1.82 10.71
CA LYS A 44 -14.53 0.83 10.02
C LYS A 44 -13.05 1.13 10.24
N SER A 45 -12.65 2.41 10.14
CA SER A 45 -11.28 2.84 10.42
C SER A 45 -10.82 2.54 11.86
N GLU A 46 -11.69 2.69 12.86
CA GLU A 46 -11.35 2.36 14.25
C GLU A 46 -11.16 0.84 14.44
N VAL A 47 -11.98 0.01 13.78
CA VAL A 47 -11.79 -1.45 13.79
C VAL A 47 -10.48 -1.85 13.11
N MET A 48 -10.10 -1.17 12.03
CA MET A 48 -8.83 -1.40 11.35
C MET A 48 -7.63 -0.93 12.17
N TYR A 49 -7.72 0.25 12.81
CA TYR A 49 -6.71 0.74 13.74
C TYR A 49 -6.44 -0.28 14.86
N ASP A 50 -7.50 -0.79 15.48
CA ASP A 50 -7.40 -1.83 16.50
C ASP A 50 -6.74 -3.11 15.96
N PHE A 51 -7.01 -3.47 14.70
CA PHE A 51 -6.38 -4.61 14.05
C PHE A 51 -4.87 -4.40 13.91
N PHE A 52 -4.42 -3.26 13.38
CA PHE A 52 -2.99 -2.96 13.20
C PHE A 52 -2.26 -2.96 14.55
N MET A 53 -2.84 -2.31 15.56
CA MET A 53 -2.31 -2.33 16.93
C MET A 53 -2.25 -3.75 17.49
N TYR A 54 -3.31 -4.55 17.34
CA TYR A 54 -3.35 -5.93 17.82
C TYR A 54 -2.26 -6.78 17.16
N MET A 55 -2.11 -6.70 15.83
CA MET A 55 -1.09 -7.48 15.13
C MET A 55 0.32 -7.04 15.54
N TYR A 56 0.57 -5.73 15.62
CA TYR A 56 1.86 -5.19 16.06
C TYR A 56 2.24 -5.65 17.46
N GLU A 57 1.34 -5.54 18.45
CA GLU A 57 1.65 -5.94 19.83
C GLU A 57 2.03 -7.43 19.96
N HIS A 58 1.58 -8.28 19.03
CA HIS A 58 1.89 -9.72 19.06
C HIS A 58 3.04 -10.13 18.13
N LEU A 59 3.45 -9.27 17.20
CA LEU A 59 4.46 -9.60 16.19
C LEU A 59 5.72 -8.73 16.25
N LYS A 60 5.72 -7.62 16.98
CA LYS A 60 6.85 -6.66 17.03
C LYS A 60 8.19 -7.24 17.50
N ASP A 61 8.15 -8.33 18.29
CA ASP A 61 9.34 -9.00 18.82
C ASP A 61 9.71 -10.27 18.02
N GLU A 62 8.94 -10.60 16.98
CA GLU A 62 9.22 -11.72 16.07
C GLU A 62 10.35 -11.36 15.09
N PRO A 63 11.14 -12.34 14.60
CA PRO A 63 12.26 -12.09 13.70
C PRO A 63 11.82 -11.86 12.24
N ALA A 64 10.75 -11.11 12.01
CA ALA A 64 10.22 -10.80 10.69
C ALA A 64 9.68 -9.37 10.60
N PHE A 65 9.82 -8.74 9.44
CA PHE A 65 9.20 -7.46 9.16
C PHE A 65 7.69 -7.60 8.97
N ILE A 66 6.94 -6.58 9.36
CA ILE A 66 5.50 -6.50 9.16
C ILE A 66 5.17 -5.37 8.19
N SER A 67 4.42 -5.70 7.15
CA SER A 67 3.95 -4.71 6.20
C SER A 67 2.49 -4.87 5.82
N TYR A 68 1.89 -3.78 5.33
CA TYR A 68 0.48 -3.74 4.97
C TYR A 68 0.26 -3.10 3.61
N ASP A 69 -0.53 -3.76 2.76
CA ASP A 69 -0.94 -3.20 1.49
C ASP A 69 -2.22 -2.38 1.65
N VAL A 70 -2.16 -1.15 1.15
CA VAL A 70 -3.28 -0.20 1.21
C VAL A 70 -3.58 0.39 -0.15
N PHE A 71 -4.78 0.92 -0.32
CA PHE A 71 -5.12 1.63 -1.54
C PHE A 71 -4.27 2.89 -1.64
N GLY A 72 -3.70 3.17 -2.81
CA GLY A 72 -2.87 4.36 -3.01
C GLY A 72 -3.59 5.67 -2.65
N LEU A 73 -4.91 5.75 -2.89
CA LEU A 73 -5.74 6.91 -2.53
C LEU A 73 -5.80 7.21 -1.02
N THR A 74 -5.44 6.25 -0.15
CA THR A 74 -5.36 6.45 1.31
C THR A 74 -4.17 7.31 1.72
N MET A 75 -3.19 7.49 0.83
CA MET A 75 -2.03 8.36 1.05
C MET A 75 -2.40 9.84 0.97
N ASP A 76 -3.39 10.19 0.15
CA ASP A 76 -3.84 11.56 -0.09
C ASP A 76 -5.09 11.91 0.73
N ASN A 77 -5.65 10.93 1.43
CA ASN A 77 -6.94 11.05 2.10
C ASN A 77 -6.89 10.43 3.49
N THR A 78 -6.65 11.27 4.49
CA THR A 78 -6.50 10.85 5.89
C THR A 78 -7.74 11.09 6.74
N ASP A 79 -8.66 11.93 6.25
CA ASP A 79 -9.91 12.26 6.94
C ASP A 79 -11.04 11.28 6.58
N PHE A 80 -10.91 10.56 5.46
CA PHE A 80 -11.88 9.60 4.97
C PHE A 80 -11.23 8.25 4.64
N ASP A 81 -11.85 7.16 5.09
CA ASP A 81 -11.31 5.80 5.00
C ASP A 81 -11.67 5.06 3.69
N LEU A 82 -12.07 5.82 2.67
CA LEU A 82 -12.62 5.33 1.39
C LEU A 82 -13.81 4.37 1.57
N ASN A 83 -14.46 4.38 2.74
CA ASN A 83 -15.47 3.41 3.18
C ASN A 83 -14.97 1.95 3.22
N ILE A 84 -13.65 1.74 3.20
CA ILE A 84 -13.00 0.44 3.30
C ILE A 84 -12.22 0.29 4.63
N GLY A 85 -12.27 1.29 5.51
CA GLY A 85 -11.59 1.26 6.81
C GLY A 85 -10.10 1.55 6.77
N GLN A 86 -9.50 1.77 5.59
CA GLN A 86 -8.07 2.02 5.49
C GLN A 86 -7.77 3.51 5.68
N ARG A 87 -6.79 3.80 6.53
CA ARG A 87 -6.10 5.09 6.60
C ARG A 87 -4.62 4.82 6.74
N ALA A 88 -3.80 5.26 5.78
CA ALA A 88 -2.36 4.98 5.81
C ALA A 88 -1.70 5.46 7.12
N VAL A 89 -2.15 6.61 7.63
CA VAL A 89 -1.66 7.22 8.87
C VAL A 89 -1.86 6.37 10.12
N ASP A 90 -2.88 5.51 10.13
CA ASP A 90 -3.16 4.62 11.26
C ASP A 90 -2.19 3.44 11.32
N ILE A 91 -1.50 3.15 10.23
CA ILE A 91 -0.64 1.96 10.06
C ILE A 91 0.82 2.29 10.36
N LEU A 92 1.22 3.56 10.14
CA LEU A 92 2.59 4.04 10.31
C LEU A 92 3.23 3.69 11.67
N PRO A 93 2.51 3.70 12.81
CA PRO A 93 3.10 3.31 14.11
C PRO A 93 3.22 1.81 14.33
N TYR A 94 2.58 0.99 13.48
CA TYR A 94 2.31 -0.44 13.72
C TYR A 94 2.87 -1.34 12.60
N SER A 95 3.87 -0.85 11.86
CA SER A 95 4.47 -1.56 10.73
C SER A 95 5.91 -1.13 10.48
N ASP A 96 6.66 -2.00 9.82
CA ASP A 96 7.97 -1.69 9.26
C ASP A 96 7.83 -1.04 7.88
N PHE A 97 6.89 -1.54 7.07
CA PHE A 97 6.59 -0.98 5.76
C PHE A 97 5.09 -0.78 5.53
N VAL A 98 4.77 0.32 4.84
CA VAL A 98 3.43 0.51 4.27
C VAL A 98 3.57 0.47 2.75
N SER A 99 2.78 -0.39 2.11
CA SER A 99 2.89 -0.70 0.69
C SER A 99 1.65 -0.19 -0.06
N PRO A 100 1.52 1.13 -0.32
CA PRO A 100 0.40 1.64 -1.05
C PRO A 100 0.40 1.12 -2.50
N MET A 101 -0.74 0.62 -2.95
CA MET A 101 -0.98 0.22 -4.34
C MET A 101 -1.23 1.45 -5.19
N ILE A 102 -0.16 2.04 -5.71
CA ILE A 102 -0.19 3.24 -6.52
C ILE A 102 -0.17 2.83 -7.99
N TYR A 103 -1.34 2.45 -8.49
CA TYR A 103 -1.54 2.11 -9.90
C TYR A 103 -2.14 3.31 -10.63
N PRO A 104 -1.38 4.05 -11.46
CA PRO A 104 -1.89 5.29 -12.03
C PRO A 104 -3.17 5.11 -12.85
N SER A 105 -3.43 3.93 -13.43
CA SER A 105 -4.69 3.66 -14.12
C SER A 105 -5.94 3.58 -13.24
N HIS A 106 -5.78 3.50 -11.92
CA HIS A 106 -6.87 3.40 -10.95
C HIS A 106 -7.16 4.74 -10.25
N TYR A 107 -6.42 5.79 -10.59
CA TYR A 107 -6.70 7.14 -10.12
C TYR A 107 -7.74 7.82 -11.03
N PRO A 108 -8.63 8.65 -10.48
CA PRO A 108 -9.67 9.32 -11.27
C PRO A 108 -9.06 10.35 -12.23
N SER A 109 -9.73 10.58 -13.36
CA SER A 109 -9.38 11.68 -14.28
C SER A 109 -9.32 13.02 -13.53
N GLY A 110 -8.29 13.81 -13.81
CA GLY A 110 -8.01 15.08 -13.15
C GLY A 110 -7.17 14.95 -11.88
N TYR A 111 -6.87 13.74 -11.41
CA TYR A 111 -5.98 13.54 -10.27
C TYR A 111 -4.60 14.19 -10.52
N ALA A 112 -4.13 14.99 -9.54
CA ALA A 112 -2.92 15.79 -9.64
C ALA A 112 -2.82 16.68 -10.91
N GLY A 113 -3.96 17.05 -11.49
CA GLY A 113 -4.04 17.85 -12.72
C GLY A 113 -3.89 17.06 -14.02
N PHE A 114 -3.79 15.73 -13.96
CA PHE A 114 -3.66 14.89 -15.14
C PHE A 114 -5.02 14.39 -15.63
N GLU A 115 -5.38 14.74 -16.87
CA GLU A 115 -6.61 14.23 -17.50
C GLU A 115 -6.59 12.70 -17.60
N ASN A 116 -5.45 12.12 -17.99
CA ASN A 116 -5.19 10.68 -17.94
C ASN A 116 -4.03 10.38 -16.99
N PRO A 117 -4.30 10.02 -15.72
CA PRO A 117 -3.27 9.64 -14.76
C PRO A 117 -2.40 8.45 -15.23
N ALA A 118 -2.98 7.48 -15.94
CA ALA A 118 -2.24 6.32 -16.47
C ALA A 118 -1.14 6.70 -17.46
N ALA A 119 -1.30 7.81 -18.18
CA ALA A 119 -0.31 8.32 -19.13
C ALA A 119 0.78 9.18 -18.44
N ASN A 120 0.59 9.55 -17.17
CA ASN A 120 1.49 10.44 -16.41
C ASN A 120 2.00 9.78 -15.11
N PRO A 121 2.58 8.56 -15.18
CA PRO A 121 2.87 7.77 -13.99
C PRO A 121 3.83 8.44 -13.00
N TYR A 122 4.91 9.09 -13.48
CA TYR A 122 5.84 9.83 -12.59
C TYR A 122 5.10 10.85 -11.72
N GLY A 123 4.21 11.63 -12.34
CA GLY A 123 3.46 12.67 -11.64
C GLY A 123 2.49 12.10 -10.60
N VAL A 124 1.83 10.98 -10.92
CA VAL A 124 0.92 10.30 -9.99
C VAL A 124 1.69 9.73 -8.79
N ILE A 125 2.75 8.94 -9.03
CA ILE A 125 3.55 8.37 -7.95
C ILE A 125 4.11 9.49 -7.06
N LYS A 126 4.68 10.54 -7.66
CA LYS A 126 5.25 11.67 -6.93
C LYS A 126 4.19 12.37 -6.08
N ALA A 127 3.03 12.71 -6.65
CA ALA A 127 1.97 13.39 -5.93
C ALA A 127 1.47 12.55 -4.75
N THR A 128 1.18 11.26 -4.98
CA THR A 128 0.69 10.34 -3.95
C THR A 128 1.70 10.14 -2.82
N MET A 129 2.96 9.84 -3.16
CA MET A 129 4.00 9.64 -2.15
C MET A 129 4.27 10.93 -1.36
N THR A 130 4.28 12.09 -2.04
CA THR A 130 4.51 13.38 -1.37
C THR A 130 3.41 13.68 -0.35
N ALA A 131 2.14 13.41 -0.68
CA ALA A 131 1.05 13.58 0.28
C ALA A 131 1.20 12.63 1.48
N GLY A 132 1.42 11.33 1.23
CA GLY A 132 1.60 10.36 2.31
C GLY A 132 2.79 10.65 3.24
N GLN A 133 3.88 11.23 2.70
CA GLN A 133 5.05 11.63 3.47
C GLN A 133 4.77 12.80 4.44
N GLN A 134 3.78 13.66 4.15
CA GLN A 134 3.42 14.77 5.06
C GLN A 134 2.91 14.28 6.42
N HIS A 135 2.48 13.02 6.49
CA HIS A 135 1.99 12.41 7.72
C HIS A 135 3.07 11.65 8.51
N MET A 136 4.28 11.52 7.94
CA MET A 136 5.41 10.94 8.65
C MET A 136 6.07 11.98 9.54
N THR A 137 6.34 11.59 10.79
CA THR A 137 7.15 12.37 11.74
C THR A 137 8.57 11.79 11.83
N THR A 138 9.46 12.50 12.51
CA THR A 138 10.82 12.01 12.81
C THR A 138 10.83 10.76 13.69
N SER A 139 9.74 10.48 14.42
CA SER A 139 9.58 9.28 15.24
C SER A 139 8.89 8.13 14.50
N THR A 140 8.41 8.35 13.28
CA THR A 140 7.80 7.28 12.51
C THR A 140 8.90 6.27 12.14
N VAL A 141 8.70 4.99 12.42
CA VAL A 141 9.65 3.94 12.03
C VAL A 141 9.37 3.46 10.62
N ALA A 142 8.09 3.26 10.28
CA ALA A 142 7.67 2.77 8.97
C ALA A 142 8.24 3.56 7.79
N ALA A 143 8.58 2.85 6.71
CA ALA A 143 8.91 3.42 5.41
C ALA A 143 7.89 3.02 4.33
N TYR A 144 7.68 3.85 3.31
CA TYR A 144 6.80 3.49 2.20
C TYR A 144 7.52 2.61 1.18
N ARG A 145 6.86 1.54 0.73
CA ARG A 145 7.33 0.64 -0.33
C ARG A 145 6.18 0.34 -1.31
N PRO A 146 5.83 1.27 -2.21
CA PRO A 146 4.64 1.17 -3.02
C PRO A 146 4.67 0.00 -4.01
N TRP A 147 3.50 -0.57 -4.26
CA TRP A 147 3.25 -1.38 -5.45
C TRP A 147 3.00 -0.48 -6.66
N LEU A 148 3.76 -0.71 -7.73
CA LEU A 148 3.75 0.04 -8.98
C LEU A 148 3.09 -0.77 -10.10
N GLN A 149 2.46 -0.07 -11.04
CA GLN A 149 1.75 -0.69 -12.15
C GLN A 149 2.72 -1.26 -13.19
N ALA A 150 2.65 -2.56 -13.45
CA ALA A 150 3.40 -3.25 -14.50
C ALA A 150 2.47 -3.91 -15.56
N PHE A 151 1.28 -3.34 -15.77
CA PHE A 151 0.27 -3.83 -16.71
C PHE A 151 -0.33 -2.69 -17.55
N ASN A 152 -0.93 -3.05 -18.69
CA ASN A 152 -1.45 -2.09 -19.68
C ASN A 152 -2.95 -1.82 -19.48
N ILE A 153 -3.27 -0.92 -18.55
CA ILE A 153 -4.61 -0.33 -18.39
C ILE A 153 -4.45 1.19 -18.41
N GLY A 154 -5.29 1.89 -19.18
CA GLY A 154 -5.25 3.36 -19.33
C GLY A 154 -4.06 3.91 -20.15
N ALA A 155 -2.96 3.17 -20.24
CA ALA A 155 -1.80 3.43 -21.10
C ALA A 155 -0.99 2.14 -21.34
N VAL A 156 -0.07 2.19 -22.31
CA VAL A 156 0.96 1.14 -22.51
C VAL A 156 2.16 1.43 -21.62
N TYR A 157 2.46 0.50 -20.72
CA TYR A 157 3.57 0.55 -19.77
C TYR A 157 4.82 -0.05 -20.41
N ASP A 158 5.52 0.82 -21.13
CA ASP A 158 6.84 0.58 -21.70
C ASP A 158 7.96 0.80 -20.66
N ALA A 159 9.21 0.64 -21.10
CA ALA A 159 10.39 0.84 -20.27
C ALA A 159 10.41 2.23 -19.59
N GLN A 160 9.98 3.27 -20.32
CA GLN A 160 10.00 4.63 -19.84
C GLN A 160 8.99 4.83 -18.70
N LYS A 161 7.76 4.32 -18.85
CA LYS A 161 6.75 4.45 -17.80
C LYS A 161 7.06 3.62 -16.55
N ILE A 162 7.67 2.45 -16.72
CA ILE A 162 8.19 1.68 -15.58
C ILE A 162 9.27 2.50 -14.86
N ARG A 163 10.28 2.99 -15.60
CA ARG A 163 11.36 3.79 -15.03
C ARG A 163 10.87 5.07 -14.36
N ASP A 164 9.88 5.74 -14.96
CA ASP A 164 9.27 6.97 -14.45
C ASP A 164 8.57 6.76 -13.11
N GLN A 165 7.84 5.65 -12.93
CA GLN A 165 7.27 5.31 -11.62
C GLN A 165 8.37 5.09 -10.59
N ILE A 166 9.37 4.29 -10.93
CA ILE A 166 10.43 3.92 -10.00
C ILE A 166 11.24 5.16 -9.59
N ARG A 167 11.63 6.00 -10.56
CA ARG A 167 12.34 7.26 -10.28
C ARG A 167 11.54 8.15 -9.33
N ALA A 168 10.22 8.24 -9.52
CA ALA A 168 9.37 9.02 -8.63
C ALA A 168 9.34 8.48 -7.18
N VAL A 169 9.57 7.18 -6.96
CA VAL A 169 9.73 6.59 -5.61
C VAL A 169 11.11 6.90 -5.04
N GLU A 170 12.17 6.67 -5.82
CA GLU A 170 13.57 6.84 -5.39
C GLU A 170 13.88 8.31 -5.00
N GLU A 171 13.23 9.26 -5.65
CA GLU A 171 13.35 10.70 -5.33
C GLU A 171 12.61 11.11 -4.04
N GLN A 172 11.82 10.22 -3.42
CA GLN A 172 11.09 10.52 -2.18
C GLN A 172 11.95 10.24 -0.96
N PRO A 173 11.85 11.06 0.10
CA PRO A 173 12.49 10.72 1.36
C PRO A 173 11.90 9.43 1.93
N LYS A 174 12.67 8.72 2.78
CA LYS A 174 12.16 7.62 3.62
C LYS A 174 11.27 6.61 2.87
N ASN A 175 11.76 6.16 1.72
CA ASN A 175 11.21 5.04 0.97
C ASN A 175 12.05 3.78 1.24
N ALA A 176 11.44 2.60 1.13
CA ALA A 176 12.10 1.30 1.22
C ALA A 176 12.13 0.59 -0.13
N GLY A 177 12.27 1.37 -1.22
CA GLY A 177 12.16 0.87 -2.59
C GLY A 177 10.71 0.73 -3.05
N TRP A 178 10.46 -0.26 -3.90
CA TRP A 178 9.21 -0.41 -4.65
C TRP A 178 8.97 -1.87 -5.02
N LEU A 179 7.73 -2.20 -5.33
CA LEU A 179 7.30 -3.52 -5.79
C LEU A 179 6.59 -3.35 -7.14
N LEU A 180 6.66 -4.32 -8.04
CA LEU A 180 5.93 -4.29 -9.32
C LEU A 180 4.80 -5.31 -9.31
N TRP A 181 3.60 -4.87 -9.67
CA TRP A 181 2.45 -5.75 -9.74
C TRP A 181 1.93 -5.91 -11.18
N ASN A 182 1.69 -7.16 -11.58
CA ASN A 182 0.99 -7.51 -12.80
C ASN A 182 0.13 -8.75 -12.55
N ALA A 183 -1.19 -8.63 -12.72
CA ALA A 183 -2.14 -9.74 -12.52
C ALA A 183 -1.82 -11.00 -13.34
N ARG A 184 -1.10 -10.88 -14.47
CA ARG A 184 -0.67 -12.02 -15.30
C ARG A 184 0.63 -12.66 -14.82
N ASN A 185 1.29 -12.10 -13.81
CA ASN A 185 2.63 -12.48 -13.36
C ASN A 185 3.69 -12.46 -14.48
N VAL A 186 3.53 -11.56 -15.46
CA VAL A 186 4.49 -11.37 -16.56
C VAL A 186 5.27 -10.09 -16.33
N TYR A 187 6.57 -10.24 -16.06
CA TYR A 187 7.47 -9.13 -15.78
C TYR A 187 8.56 -9.04 -16.83
N SER A 188 9.11 -7.83 -17.00
CA SER A 188 10.29 -7.60 -17.84
C SER A 188 11.28 -6.74 -17.06
N ASN A 189 12.56 -6.85 -17.39
CA ASN A 189 13.62 -6.00 -16.84
C ASN A 189 13.66 -4.59 -17.45
N LYS A 190 12.75 -4.27 -18.38
CA LYS A 190 12.72 -2.97 -19.05
C LYS A 190 12.37 -1.86 -18.05
N GLY A 191 13.18 -0.81 -18.04
CA GLY A 191 13.02 0.31 -17.12
C GLY A 191 13.59 0.07 -15.73
N LEU A 192 14.18 -1.11 -15.47
CA LEU A 192 14.96 -1.36 -14.26
C LEU A 192 16.42 -0.99 -14.48
N GLU A 193 17.04 -0.44 -13.43
CA GLU A 193 18.49 -0.36 -13.32
C GLU A 193 18.96 -1.60 -12.56
N LEU A 194 19.80 -2.41 -13.20
CA LEU A 194 20.36 -3.58 -12.55
C LEU A 194 21.43 -3.11 -11.56
N ALA A 195 21.36 -3.60 -10.33
CA ALA A 195 22.44 -3.41 -9.36
C ALA A 195 23.71 -4.08 -9.92
N GLU A 196 24.82 -3.35 -9.90
CA GLU A 196 26.16 -3.88 -10.19
C GLU A 196 26.67 -4.80 -9.07
#